data_AF-A0A1S1NXB1-F1
#
_entry.id   AF-A0A1S1NXB1-F1
#
_cell.length_a   1.000
_cell.length_b   1.000
_cell.length_c   1.000
_cell.angle_alpha   90.00
_cell.angle_beta   90.00
_cell.angle_gamma   90.00
#
_symmetry.space_group_name_H-M   'P 1'
#
loop_
_entity.id
_entity.type
_entity.pdbx_description
1 polymer ?
#
loop_
_entity_poly.entity_id
_entity_poly.type
_entity_poly.pdbx_seq_one_letter_code
_entity_poly.pdbx_strand_id
1 'polypeptide(L)'
;MRVSLKAALAGSFSLLAVVAAAQGGMSVIKLSNIDHEVRDIADNWLPSVGLLGDISTATRDERVKTYRYVAASPTDQLLAENEKSVRASQAALEALRRAYEPLIASPEERALYERFASTWTTYSGRVEAIVALMREGRRAEALALLTGPEALGIVSGLSFCCAVSVAETDAAPSSPFLSARSTMSAERTPGK
;
A
#
# COMPACT_ATOMS: atom_id res chain seq x y z
N MET A 1 -39.30 -53.17 26.32
CA MET A 1 -39.78 -52.84 24.95
C MET A 1 -38.81 -53.43 23.94
N ARG A 2 -39.25 -54.33 23.05
CA ARG A 2 -38.42 -54.84 21.95
C ARG A 2 -38.50 -53.85 20.81
N VAL A 3 -37.49 -53.00 20.65
CA VAL A 3 -37.39 -52.10 19.50
C VAL A 3 -37.26 -52.98 18.26
N SER A 4 -38.18 -52.85 17.29
CA SER A 4 -38.09 -53.64 16.07
C SER A 4 -36.86 -53.20 15.27
N LEU A 5 -36.19 -54.14 14.60
CA LEU A 5 -34.97 -53.87 13.84
C LEU A 5 -35.18 -52.76 12.78
N LYS A 6 -36.40 -52.69 12.22
CA LYS A 6 -36.82 -51.64 11.28
C LYS A 6 -36.88 -50.25 11.94
N ALA A 7 -37.38 -50.17 13.17
CA ALA A 7 -37.45 -48.91 13.92
C ALA A 7 -36.07 -48.42 14.36
N ALA A 8 -35.17 -49.34 14.74
CA ALA A 8 -33.79 -49.00 15.09
C ALA A 8 -33.00 -48.46 13.88
N LEU A 9 -33.13 -49.08 12.70
CA LEU A 9 -32.49 -48.61 11.47
C LEU A 9 -33.08 -47.28 10.97
N ALA A 10 -34.40 -47.11 11.01
CA ALA A 10 -35.03 -45.85 10.61
C ALA A 10 -34.65 -44.69 11.54
N GLY A 11 -34.54 -44.96 12.85
CA GLY A 11 -34.10 -43.98 13.84
C GLY A 11 -32.66 -43.53 13.63
N SER A 12 -31.73 -44.46 13.39
CA SER A 12 -30.32 -44.11 13.15
C SER A 12 -30.13 -43.34 11.84
N PHE A 13 -30.80 -43.73 10.77
CA PHE A 13 -30.72 -43.02 9.49
C PHE A 13 -31.30 -41.60 9.58
N SER A 14 -32.43 -41.44 10.28
CA SER A 14 -33.04 -40.12 10.50
C SER A 14 -32.14 -39.21 11.34
N LEU A 15 -31.51 -39.76 12.38
CA LEU A 15 -30.56 -39.02 13.21
C LEU A 15 -29.35 -38.54 12.39
N LEU A 16 -28.77 -39.42 11.55
CA LEU A 16 -27.67 -39.06 10.66
C LEU A 16 -28.08 -37.96 9.66
N ALA A 17 -29.29 -38.06 9.10
CA ALA A 17 -29.82 -37.04 8.18
C ALA A 17 -29.98 -35.67 8.84
N VAL A 18 -30.47 -35.63 10.10
CA VAL A 18 -30.62 -34.38 10.86
C VAL A 18 -29.26 -33.76 11.18
N VAL A 19 -28.28 -34.57 11.61
CA VAL A 19 -26.92 -34.08 11.89
C VAL A 19 -26.27 -33.54 10.61
N ALA A 20 -26.43 -34.23 9.48
CA ALA A 20 -25.92 -33.78 8.20
C ALA A 20 -26.58 -32.47 7.73
N ALA A 21 -27.89 -32.33 7.90
CA ALA A 21 -28.62 -31.11 7.57
C ALA A 21 -28.22 -29.93 8.47
N ALA A 22 -28.04 -30.18 9.78
CA ALA A 22 -27.55 -29.18 10.72
C ALA A 22 -26.13 -28.72 10.36
N GLN A 23 -25.23 -29.65 10.02
CA GLN A 23 -23.89 -29.32 9.56
C GLN A 23 -23.91 -28.55 8.23
N GLY A 24 -24.72 -28.97 7.26
CA GLY A 24 -24.88 -28.27 6.00
C GLY A 24 -25.42 -26.84 6.18
N GLY A 25 -26.43 -26.67 7.02
CA GLY A 25 -26.99 -25.36 7.37
C GLY A 25 -25.97 -24.46 8.07
N MET A 26 -25.22 -24.99 9.04
CA MET A 26 -24.14 -24.25 9.70
C MET A 26 -23.04 -23.84 8.72
N SER A 27 -22.69 -24.68 7.74
CA SER A 27 -21.72 -24.33 6.70
C SER A 27 -22.21 -23.19 5.82
N VAL A 28 -23.49 -23.19 5.43
CA VAL A 28 -24.08 -22.10 4.64
C VAL A 28 -24.11 -20.78 5.43
N ILE A 29 -24.49 -20.82 6.71
CA ILE A 29 -24.52 -19.63 7.58
C ILE A 29 -23.11 -19.08 7.81
N LYS A 30 -22.12 -19.96 8.04
CA LYS A 30 -20.72 -19.55 8.18
C LYS A 30 -20.17 -18.96 6.88
N LEU A 31 -20.52 -19.54 5.73
CA LEU A 31 -20.11 -19.02 4.43
C LEU A 31 -20.75 -17.66 4.12
N SER A 32 -22.00 -17.42 4.52
CA SER A 32 -22.63 -16.11 4.39
C SER A 32 -22.05 -15.05 5.33
N ASN A 33 -21.53 -15.46 6.49
CA ASN A 33 -20.86 -14.54 7.41
C ASN A 33 -19.44 -14.20 6.94
N ILE A 34 -18.73 -15.15 6.31
CA ILE A 34 -17.46 -14.89 5.61
C ILE A 34 -17.67 -13.83 4.51
N ASP A 35 -18.82 -13.83 3.84
CA ASP A 35 -19.16 -12.85 2.80
C ASP A 35 -19.21 -11.40 3.32
N HIS A 36 -19.41 -11.22 4.64
CA HIS A 36 -19.41 -9.90 5.28
C HIS A 36 -18.00 -9.48 5.76
N GLU A 37 -17.13 -10.43 6.09
CA GLU A 37 -15.72 -10.19 6.47
C GLU A 37 -14.79 -10.07 5.23
N VAL A 38 -15.14 -10.72 4.11
CA VAL A 38 -14.38 -10.64 2.84
C VAL A 38 -14.60 -9.32 2.13
N ARG A 39 -15.74 -8.65 2.32
CA ARG A 39 -16.01 -7.32 1.72
C ARG A 39 -15.15 -6.22 2.35
N ASP A 40 -14.92 -6.25 3.66
CA ASP A 40 -14.01 -5.30 4.32
C ASP A 40 -12.54 -5.47 3.89
N ILE A 41 -12.14 -6.70 3.54
CA ILE A 41 -10.80 -6.99 2.99
C ILE A 41 -10.70 -6.57 1.51
N ALA A 42 -11.73 -6.81 0.69
CA ALA A 42 -11.68 -6.52 -0.73
C ALA A 42 -11.88 -5.03 -1.07
N ASP A 43 -12.77 -4.34 -0.35
CA ASP A 43 -13.16 -2.96 -0.68
C ASP A 43 -12.18 -1.90 -0.13
N ASN A 44 -11.36 -2.22 0.89
CA ASN A 44 -10.42 -1.26 1.49
C ASN A 44 -8.92 -1.63 1.34
N TRP A 45 -8.53 -2.91 1.44
CA TRP A 45 -7.10 -3.28 1.47
C TRP A 45 -6.42 -3.31 0.09
N LEU A 46 -7.12 -3.71 -0.97
CA LEU A 46 -6.55 -3.74 -2.31
C LEU A 46 -6.36 -2.32 -2.90
N PRO A 47 -7.32 -1.38 -2.73
CA PRO A 47 -7.12 0.01 -3.14
C PRO A 47 -6.05 0.73 -2.31
N SER A 48 -5.94 0.47 -0.99
CA SER A 48 -4.97 1.18 -0.13
C SER A 48 -3.52 0.83 -0.50
N VAL A 49 -3.22 -0.45 -0.76
CA VAL A 49 -1.89 -0.88 -1.23
C VAL A 49 -1.57 -0.35 -2.62
N GLY A 50 -2.57 -0.31 -3.52
CA GLY A 50 -2.44 0.30 -4.84
C GLY A 50 -2.09 1.79 -4.75
N LEU A 51 -2.83 2.55 -3.94
CA LEU A 51 -2.60 3.98 -3.72
C LEU A 51 -1.24 4.26 -3.08
N LEU A 52 -0.78 3.43 -2.14
CA LEU A 52 0.58 3.54 -1.59
C LEU A 52 1.67 3.32 -2.66
N GLY A 53 1.46 2.35 -3.55
CA GLY A 53 2.31 2.11 -4.71
C GLY A 53 2.35 3.31 -5.66
N ASP A 54 1.19 3.90 -5.93
CA ASP A 54 1.05 5.09 -6.75
C ASP A 54 1.69 6.32 -6.09
N ILE A 55 1.51 6.52 -4.78
CA ILE A 55 2.18 7.58 -3.99
C ILE A 55 3.70 7.42 -4.09
N SER A 56 4.22 6.20 -3.95
CA SER A 56 5.64 5.92 -4.08
C SER A 56 6.16 6.22 -5.48
N THR A 57 5.41 5.82 -6.51
CA THR A 57 5.75 6.10 -7.91
C THR A 57 5.72 7.59 -8.18
N ALA A 58 4.65 8.29 -7.81
CA ALA A 58 4.49 9.74 -7.98
C ALA A 58 5.57 10.54 -7.23
N THR A 59 6.00 10.07 -6.06
CA THR A 59 7.14 10.67 -5.32
C THR A 59 8.44 10.56 -6.12
N ARG A 60 8.74 9.41 -6.72
CA ARG A 60 9.92 9.24 -7.59
C ARG A 60 9.78 10.07 -8.87
N ASP A 61 8.59 10.13 -9.43
CA ASP A 61 8.28 10.84 -10.66
C ASP A 61 8.48 12.35 -10.49
N GLU A 62 8.03 12.91 -9.36
CA GLU A 62 8.29 14.30 -8.98
C GLU A 62 9.79 14.56 -8.92
N ARG A 63 10.55 13.70 -8.22
CA ARG A 63 12.00 13.86 -8.10
C ARG A 63 12.67 13.90 -9.47
N VAL A 64 12.35 12.96 -10.35
CA VAL A 64 12.89 12.91 -11.72
C VAL A 64 12.54 14.18 -12.50
N LYS A 65 11.31 14.68 -12.38
CA LYS A 65 10.87 15.92 -13.02
C LYS A 65 11.61 17.14 -12.48
N THR A 66 11.87 17.18 -11.17
CA THR A 66 12.68 18.23 -10.53
C THR A 66 14.13 18.21 -11.01
N TYR A 67 14.74 17.01 -11.12
CA TYR A 67 16.08 16.86 -11.74
C TYR A 67 16.09 17.34 -13.18
N ARG A 68 15.09 16.94 -13.99
CA ARG A 68 14.97 17.38 -15.39
C ARG A 68 14.80 18.89 -15.49
N TYR A 69 14.01 19.49 -14.61
CA TYR A 69 13.80 20.93 -14.57
C TYR A 69 15.11 21.69 -14.35
N VAL A 70 15.95 21.24 -13.43
CA VAL A 70 17.26 21.88 -13.17
C VAL A 70 18.29 21.58 -14.27
N ALA A 71 18.41 20.32 -14.68
CA ALA A 71 19.50 19.86 -15.55
C ALA A 71 19.21 20.02 -17.06
N ALA A 72 17.94 20.02 -17.47
CA ALA A 72 17.53 19.91 -18.87
C ALA A 72 16.54 21.01 -19.30
N SER A 73 16.79 22.25 -18.84
CA SER A 73 16.04 23.44 -19.23
C SER A 73 16.96 24.52 -19.83
N PRO A 74 17.56 24.32 -21.01
CA PRO A 74 18.51 25.27 -21.61
C PRO A 74 17.85 26.51 -22.24
N THR A 75 16.55 26.45 -22.55
CA THR A 75 15.77 27.56 -23.14
C THR A 75 14.62 27.96 -22.21
N ASP A 76 14.12 29.18 -22.35
CA ASP A 76 12.97 29.66 -21.55
C ASP A 76 11.70 28.84 -21.80
N GLN A 77 11.54 28.34 -23.04
CA GLN A 77 10.45 27.41 -23.37
C GLN A 77 10.56 26.11 -22.57
N LEU A 78 11.73 25.45 -22.60
CA LEU A 78 11.94 24.20 -21.86
C LEU A 78 11.91 24.41 -20.35
N LEU A 79 12.33 25.58 -19.86
CA LEU A 79 12.19 25.98 -18.46
C LEU A 79 10.71 26.00 -18.04
N ALA A 80 9.86 26.70 -18.80
CA ALA A 80 8.43 26.78 -18.50
C ALA A 80 7.73 25.41 -18.61
N GLU A 81 8.06 24.61 -19.62
CA GLU A 81 7.50 23.26 -19.82
C GLU A 81 7.89 22.31 -18.67
N ASN A 82 9.16 22.31 -18.28
CA ASN A 82 9.63 21.47 -17.18
C ASN A 82 9.10 21.94 -15.82
N GLU A 83 8.97 23.25 -15.60
CA GLU A 83 8.34 23.77 -14.38
C GLU A 83 6.89 23.29 -14.28
N LYS A 84 6.12 23.40 -15.37
CA LYS A 84 4.75 22.88 -15.45
C LYS A 84 4.70 21.39 -15.14
N SER A 85 5.68 20.61 -15.62
CA SER A 85 5.78 19.19 -15.32
C SER A 85 6.01 18.92 -13.83
N VAL A 86 6.86 19.71 -13.15
CA VAL A 86 7.08 19.61 -11.69
C VAL A 86 5.77 19.90 -10.95
N ARG A 87 5.09 20.99 -11.31
CA ARG A 87 3.80 21.38 -10.72
C ARG A 87 2.73 20.29 -10.89
N ALA A 88 2.67 19.69 -12.08
CA ALA A 88 1.74 18.60 -12.36
C ALA A 88 2.02 17.36 -11.51
N SER A 89 3.29 16.98 -11.31
CA SER A 89 3.62 15.86 -10.41
C SER A 89 3.30 16.14 -8.94
N GLN A 90 3.53 17.37 -8.47
CA GLN A 90 3.15 17.77 -7.11
C GLN A 90 1.64 17.66 -6.91
N ALA A 91 0.84 18.15 -7.87
CA ALA A 91 -0.62 18.06 -7.81
C ALA A 91 -1.13 16.62 -7.88
N ALA A 92 -0.52 15.76 -8.72
CA ALA A 92 -0.89 14.35 -8.83
C ALA A 92 -0.63 13.60 -7.51
N LEU A 93 0.52 13.84 -6.87
CA LEU A 93 0.86 13.23 -5.59
C LEU A 93 -0.07 13.72 -4.47
N GLU A 94 -0.41 15.00 -4.44
CA GLU A 94 -1.39 15.55 -3.48
C GLU A 94 -2.77 14.89 -3.65
N ALA A 95 -3.23 14.67 -4.89
CA ALA A 95 -4.48 13.98 -5.15
C ALA A 95 -4.46 12.53 -4.64
N LEU A 96 -3.38 11.79 -4.88
CA LEU A 96 -3.20 10.42 -4.38
C LEU A 96 -3.20 10.37 -2.84
N ARG A 97 -2.52 11.32 -2.20
CA ARG A 97 -2.48 11.44 -0.73
C ARG A 97 -3.87 11.68 -0.15
N ARG A 98 -4.65 12.60 -0.72
CA ARG A 98 -6.04 12.86 -0.29
C ARG A 98 -6.95 11.65 -0.47
N ALA A 99 -6.72 10.86 -1.51
CA ALA A 99 -7.46 9.62 -1.72
C ALA A 99 -7.09 8.52 -0.70
N TYR A 100 -5.83 8.49 -0.26
CA TYR A 100 -5.32 7.49 0.68
C TYR A 100 -5.61 7.82 2.15
N GLU A 101 -5.55 9.10 2.56
CA GLU A 101 -5.77 9.56 3.94
C GLU A 101 -7.02 9.01 4.66
N PRO A 102 -8.21 8.91 4.02
CA PRO A 102 -9.40 8.35 4.65
C PRO A 102 -9.37 6.82 4.78
N LEU A 103 -8.49 6.12 4.04
CA LEU A 103 -8.40 4.66 4.05
C LEU A 103 -7.53 4.12 5.19
N ILE A 104 -6.75 4.99 5.84
CA ILE A 104 -5.87 4.64 6.95
C ILE A 104 -6.71 4.13 8.12
N ALA A 105 -6.50 2.85 8.48
CA ALA A 105 -7.34 2.12 9.40
C ALA A 105 -6.69 1.87 10.77
N SER A 106 -5.35 1.90 10.86
CA SER A 106 -4.63 1.65 12.12
C SER A 106 -3.90 2.90 12.66
N PRO A 107 -3.76 3.06 14.00
CA PRO A 107 -2.90 4.10 14.59
C PRO A 107 -1.43 3.99 14.16
N GLU A 108 -0.95 2.77 13.95
CA GLU A 108 0.40 2.48 13.48
C GLU A 108 0.61 2.99 12.04
N GLU A 109 -0.32 2.68 11.14
CA GLU A 109 -0.35 3.19 9.76
C GLU A 109 -0.43 4.72 9.73
N ARG A 110 -1.27 5.32 10.60
CA ARG A 110 -1.38 6.78 10.75
C ARG A 110 -0.05 7.41 11.13
N ALA A 111 0.64 6.87 12.13
CA ALA A 111 1.92 7.40 12.58
C ALA A 111 3.00 7.32 11.48
N LEU A 112 2.96 6.28 10.66
CA LEU A 112 3.87 6.11 9.52
C LEU A 112 3.54 7.09 8.39
N TYR A 113 2.26 7.26 8.06
CA TYR A 113 1.80 8.25 7.10
C TYR A 113 2.19 9.68 7.52
N GLU A 114 2.04 10.03 8.80
CA GLU A 114 2.42 11.35 9.31
C GLU A 114 3.94 11.62 9.20
N ARG A 115 4.79 10.61 9.43
CA ARG A 115 6.24 10.71 9.20
C ARG A 115 6.55 10.96 7.73
N PHE A 116 5.89 10.24 6.82
CA PHE A 116 5.99 10.49 5.40
C PHE A 116 5.51 11.90 5.04
N ALA A 117 4.36 12.32 5.57
CA ALA A 117 3.78 13.64 5.32
C ALA A 117 4.72 14.78 5.73
N SER A 118 5.33 14.68 6.92
CA SER A 118 6.32 15.64 7.40
C SER A 118 7.57 15.70 6.51
N THR A 119 8.09 14.54 6.12
CA THR A 119 9.25 14.45 5.22
C THR A 119 8.94 15.02 3.85
N TRP A 120 7.75 14.73 3.32
CA TRP A 120 7.26 15.26 2.05
C TRP A 120 7.13 16.78 2.07
N THR A 121 6.54 17.36 3.12
CA THR A 121 6.42 18.82 3.29
C THR A 121 7.80 19.50 3.29
N THR A 122 8.77 18.89 3.98
CA THR A 122 10.15 19.38 4.01
C THR A 122 10.78 19.33 2.61
N TYR A 123 10.59 18.20 1.91
CA TYR A 123 11.08 18.02 0.54
C TYR A 123 10.46 19.03 -0.44
N SER A 124 9.14 19.17 -0.44
CA SER A 124 8.44 20.08 -1.36
C SER A 124 8.84 21.53 -1.12
N GLY A 125 9.08 21.94 0.13
CA GLY A 125 9.62 23.27 0.44
C GLY A 125 10.97 23.54 -0.22
N ARG A 126 11.85 22.52 -0.33
CA ARG A 126 13.11 22.64 -1.07
C ARG A 126 12.89 22.75 -2.57
N VAL A 127 11.92 22.00 -3.10
CA VAL A 127 11.56 22.10 -4.52
C VAL A 127 11.06 23.50 -4.85
N GLU A 128 10.27 24.14 -3.97
CA GLU A 128 9.88 25.54 -4.16
C GLU A 128 11.07 26.49 -4.22
N ALA A 129 12.05 26.32 -3.34
CA ALA A 129 13.29 27.11 -3.37
C ALA A 129 14.09 26.87 -4.66
N ILE A 130 14.13 25.63 -5.15
CA ILE A 130 14.74 25.29 -6.46
C ILE A 130 14.01 26.01 -7.60
N VAL A 131 12.68 26.02 -7.60
CA VAL A 131 11.88 26.73 -8.61
C VAL A 131 12.16 28.23 -8.60
N ALA A 132 12.24 28.84 -7.41
CA ALA A 132 12.61 30.25 -7.29
C ALA A 132 14.00 30.54 -7.88
N LEU A 133 15.01 29.75 -7.51
CA LEU A 133 16.38 29.89 -8.02
C LEU A 133 16.47 29.71 -9.54
N MET A 134 15.75 28.74 -10.09
CA MET A 134 15.72 28.49 -11.54
C MET A 134 15.06 29.63 -12.32
N ARG A 135 13.98 30.23 -11.78
CA ARG A 135 13.33 31.42 -12.35
C ARG A 135 14.23 32.67 -12.31
N GLU A 136 15.05 32.79 -11.28
CA GLU A 136 16.09 33.83 -11.17
C GLU A 136 17.33 33.57 -12.06
N GLY A 137 17.36 32.45 -12.80
CA GLY A 137 18.50 32.06 -13.64
C GLY A 137 19.69 31.50 -12.86
N ARG A 138 19.58 31.33 -11.54
CA ARG A 138 20.63 30.85 -10.61
C ARG A 138 20.75 29.33 -10.63
N ARG A 139 21.01 28.76 -11.82
CA ARG A 139 21.06 27.30 -12.06
C ARG A 139 22.08 26.57 -11.20
N ALA A 140 23.25 27.16 -10.96
CA ALA A 140 24.30 26.53 -10.14
C ALA A 140 23.86 26.35 -8.69
N GLU A 141 23.16 27.33 -8.13
CA GLU A 141 22.64 27.29 -6.76
C GLU A 141 21.45 26.34 -6.65
N ALA A 142 20.58 26.31 -7.65
CA ALA A 142 19.49 25.33 -7.74
C ALA A 142 20.05 23.90 -7.79
N LEU A 143 21.10 23.65 -8.56
CA LEU A 143 21.76 22.34 -8.63
C LEU A 143 22.41 21.97 -7.29
N ALA A 144 23.12 22.90 -6.65
CA ALA A 144 23.71 22.67 -5.34
C ALA A 144 22.67 22.32 -4.27
N LEU A 145 21.51 22.99 -4.28
CA LEU A 145 20.40 22.70 -3.37
C LEU A 145 19.77 21.33 -3.64
N LEU A 146 19.69 20.93 -4.92
CA LEU A 146 19.14 19.66 -5.36
C LEU A 146 20.06 18.45 -5.04
N THR A 147 21.37 18.62 -5.15
CA THR A 147 22.36 17.53 -4.96
C THR A 147 23.07 17.59 -3.61
N GLY A 148 22.75 18.57 -2.76
CA GLY A 148 23.41 18.76 -1.47
C GLY A 148 23.22 17.56 -0.52
N PRO A 149 24.13 17.37 0.46
CA PRO A 149 24.09 16.23 1.38
C PRO A 149 22.79 16.16 2.21
N GLU A 150 22.20 17.32 2.52
CA GLU A 150 20.91 17.40 3.20
C GLU A 150 19.75 16.86 2.33
N ALA A 151 19.83 17.00 1.01
CA ALA A 151 18.84 16.46 0.08
C ALA A 151 18.83 14.92 0.12
N LEU A 152 19.99 14.29 0.29
CA LEU A 152 20.11 12.83 0.36
C LEU A 152 19.39 12.24 1.58
N GLY A 153 19.45 12.92 2.74
CA GLY A 153 18.75 12.48 3.95
C GLY A 153 17.22 12.51 3.79
N ILE A 154 16.70 13.60 3.23
CA ILE A 154 15.26 13.77 3.00
C ILE A 154 14.75 12.77 1.96
N VAL A 155 15.50 12.59 0.87
CA VAL A 155 15.18 11.61 -0.18
C VAL A 155 15.16 10.19 0.36
N SER A 156 16.08 9.84 1.26
CA SER A 156 16.12 8.52 1.88
C SER A 156 14.90 8.29 2.78
N GLY A 157 14.46 9.34 3.49
CA GLY A 157 13.22 9.31 4.29
C GLY A 157 11.95 9.09 3.46
N LEU A 158 11.90 9.61 2.23
CA LEU A 158 10.77 9.38 1.31
C LEU A 158 10.68 7.94 0.79
N SER A 159 11.80 7.20 0.79
CA SER A 159 11.81 5.79 0.35
C SER A 159 11.19 4.84 1.39
N PHE A 160 10.95 5.30 2.63
CA PHE A 160 10.48 4.48 3.75
C PHE A 160 9.00 4.06 3.63
N CYS A 161 8.18 4.76 2.85
CA CYS A 161 6.79 4.34 2.57
C CYS A 161 6.68 2.94 1.93
N CYS A 162 7.68 2.52 1.15
CA CYS A 162 7.70 1.17 0.56
C CYS A 162 7.86 0.05 1.61
N ALA A 163 8.50 0.32 2.76
CA ALA A 163 8.74 -0.70 3.78
C ALA A 163 7.50 -0.98 4.64
N VAL A 164 6.59 -0.01 4.74
CA VAL A 164 5.40 -0.08 5.60
C VAL A 164 4.36 -1.05 5.06
N SER A 165 4.09 -1.02 3.74
CA SER A 165 3.18 -1.98 3.09
C SER A 165 3.63 -3.43 3.32
N VAL A 166 4.93 -3.72 3.23
CA VAL A 166 5.44 -5.08 3.43
C VAL A 166 5.35 -5.52 4.89
N ALA A 167 5.62 -4.62 5.84
CA ALA A 167 5.59 -4.93 7.28
C ALA A 167 4.17 -5.15 7.83
N GLU A 168 3.17 -4.39 7.36
CA GLU A 168 1.78 -4.55 7.80
C GLU A 168 1.12 -5.79 7.17
N THR A 169 1.58 -6.20 5.98
CA THR A 169 1.21 -7.50 5.38
C THR A 169 1.71 -8.70 6.21
N ASP A 170 2.86 -8.56 6.90
CA ASP A 170 3.39 -9.57 7.82
C ASP A 170 2.71 -9.53 9.21
N ALA A 171 2.10 -8.41 9.59
CA ALA A 171 1.53 -8.19 10.92
C ALA A 171 0.03 -8.50 11.04
N ALA A 172 -0.70 -8.71 9.94
CA ALA A 172 -2.11 -9.09 9.96
C ALA A 172 -2.30 -10.51 10.53
N PRO A 173 -2.81 -10.67 11.77
CA PRO A 173 -2.96 -11.98 12.38
C PRO A 173 -4.28 -12.59 11.92
N SER A 174 -4.30 -13.25 10.75
CA SER A 174 -5.28 -14.31 10.39
C SER A 174 -5.36 -14.71 8.90
N SER A 175 -4.47 -14.24 8.00
CA SER A 175 -4.58 -14.67 6.60
C SER A 175 -4.09 -16.13 6.38
N PRO A 176 -4.94 -17.06 5.90
CA PRO A 176 -4.57 -18.46 5.66
C PRO A 176 -3.53 -18.64 4.53
N PHE A 177 -3.19 -17.57 3.80
CA PHE A 177 -2.20 -17.58 2.73
C PHE A 177 -0.75 -17.84 3.22
N LEU A 178 -0.45 -17.60 4.50
CA LEU A 178 0.90 -17.80 5.06
C LEU A 178 1.22 -19.26 5.42
N SER A 179 0.21 -20.13 5.59
CA SER A 179 0.45 -21.57 5.83
C SER A 179 0.97 -22.29 4.59
N ALA A 180 0.74 -21.76 3.39
CA ALA A 180 1.16 -22.39 2.14
C ALA A 180 2.61 -22.05 1.74
N ARG A 181 3.12 -20.88 2.17
CA ARG A 181 4.48 -20.43 1.81
C ARG A 181 5.56 -20.96 2.75
N SER A 182 5.20 -21.18 4.02
CA SER A 182 6.11 -21.75 5.04
C SER A 182 6.39 -23.24 4.81
N THR A 183 5.47 -24.00 4.22
CA THR A 183 5.68 -25.42 3.88
C THR A 183 6.47 -25.59 2.57
N MET A 184 6.32 -24.70 1.59
CA MET A 184 7.07 -24.77 0.32
C MET A 184 8.55 -24.37 0.44
N SER A 185 8.92 -23.56 1.43
CA SER A 185 10.32 -23.13 1.61
C SER A 185 11.17 -24.14 2.40
N ALA A 186 10.55 -25.14 3.03
CA ALA A 186 11.24 -26.18 3.79
C ALA A 186 11.69 -27.39 2.91
N GLU A 187 11.17 -27.56 1.69
CA GLU A 187 11.55 -28.65 0.78
C GLU A 187 12.68 -28.31 -0.20
N ARG A 188 13.11 -27.04 -0.30
CA ARG A 188 14.28 -26.66 -1.12
C ARG A 188 15.54 -26.48 -0.28
N THR A 189 15.96 -27.57 0.35
CA THR A 189 17.38 -27.79 0.67
C THR A 189 17.76 -29.13 0.07
N PRO A 190 18.45 -29.18 -1.09
CA PRO A 190 19.12 -30.40 -1.49
C PRO A 190 20.27 -30.62 -0.52
N GLY A 191 20.27 -31.81 0.09
CA GLY A 191 21.32 -32.30 0.96
C GLY A 191 22.70 -32.26 0.30
N LYS A 192 23.70 -32.22 1.17
CA LYS A 192 25.07 -32.62 0.85
C LYS A 192 25.12 -34.04 0.30
#